data_AF-A0A7W0VC39-F1
#
_entry.id   AF-A0A7W0VC39-F1
#
_cell.length_a   1.000
_cell.length_b   1.000
_cell.length_c   1.000
_cell.angle_alpha   90.00
_cell.angle_beta   90.00
_cell.angle_gamma   90.00
#
_symmetry.space_group_name_H-M   'P 1'
#
loop_
_entity.id
_entity.type
_entity.pdbx_description
1 polymer ?
#
loop_
_entity_poly.entity_id
_entity_poly.type
_entity_poly.pdbx_seq_one_letter_code
_entity_poly.pdbx_strand_id
1 'polypeptide(L)'
;MRTTTALGLVLASSLTACSGDDGGHDDAEEPVNCALETADTFVAGLQKTGVNGMLDFRLMAATPTPPARGDNTWIVEIRSLTNGVVGAPIANAT
;
A
#
# COMPACT_ATOMS: atom_id res chain seq x y z
N MET A 1 -10.94 15.80 -57.78
CA MET A 1 -9.65 15.67 -57.06
C MET A 1 -9.90 14.88 -55.79
N ARG A 2 -9.26 13.71 -55.65
CA ARG A 2 -9.35 12.84 -54.46
C ARG A 2 -8.13 13.12 -53.60
N THR A 3 -8.35 13.59 -52.37
CA THR A 3 -7.30 13.98 -51.42
C THR A 3 -6.96 12.82 -50.48
N THR A 4 -5.73 12.85 -50.02
CA THR A 4 -4.86 11.76 -49.56
C THR A 4 -5.12 11.23 -48.14
N THR A 5 -4.79 9.96 -47.99
CA THR A 5 -4.47 9.08 -46.85
C THR A 5 -3.97 9.72 -45.54
N ALA A 6 -4.38 9.14 -44.39
CA ALA A 6 -3.51 9.03 -43.21
C ALA A 6 -3.83 7.74 -42.42
N LEU A 7 -2.90 6.79 -42.50
CA LEU A 7 -2.87 5.50 -41.83
C LEU A 7 -2.33 5.73 -40.40
N GLY A 8 -3.19 5.62 -39.39
CA GLY A 8 -2.82 5.79 -37.97
C GLY A 8 -2.08 4.56 -37.44
N LEU A 9 -0.76 4.67 -37.31
CA LEU A 9 0.11 3.66 -36.70
C LEU A 9 -0.05 3.70 -35.18
N VAL A 10 -0.69 2.68 -34.61
CA VAL A 10 -0.79 2.45 -33.16
C VAL A 10 0.60 2.09 -32.63
N LEU A 11 1.26 3.02 -31.94
CA LEU A 11 2.53 2.76 -31.26
C LEU A 11 2.27 1.96 -29.98
N ALA A 12 2.64 0.69 -30.04
CA ALA A 12 2.60 -0.27 -28.94
C ALA A 12 3.48 0.20 -27.77
N SER A 13 2.85 0.41 -26.62
CA SER A 13 3.53 0.68 -25.35
C SER A 13 4.17 -0.61 -24.84
N SER A 14 5.48 -0.74 -25.02
CA SER A 14 6.29 -1.77 -24.38
C SER A 14 6.38 -1.49 -22.89
N LEU A 15 5.49 -2.12 -22.11
CA LEU A 15 5.65 -2.28 -20.67
C LEU A 15 6.83 -3.22 -20.44
N THR A 16 8.00 -2.65 -20.18
CA THR A 16 9.13 -3.35 -19.58
C THR A 16 8.67 -3.89 -18.21
N ALA A 17 8.30 -5.16 -18.18
CA ALA A 17 8.11 -5.89 -16.93
C ALA A 17 9.47 -5.99 -16.24
N CYS A 18 9.66 -5.17 -15.20
CA CYS A 18 10.75 -5.34 -14.26
C CYS A 18 10.47 -6.65 -13.50
N SER A 19 11.05 -7.74 -13.97
CA SER A 19 11.14 -8.99 -13.21
C SER A 19 12.18 -8.76 -12.11
N GLY A 20 11.75 -8.10 -11.03
CA GLY A 20 12.51 -8.00 -9.79
C GLY A 20 12.47 -9.35 -9.09
N ASP A 21 13.61 -10.02 -9.12
CA ASP A 21 13.96 -11.15 -8.25
C ASP A 21 14.13 -10.57 -6.83
N ASP A 22 13.05 -10.56 -6.05
CA ASP A 22 13.11 -10.14 -4.64
C ASP A 22 13.44 -11.36 -3.78
N GLY A 23 14.66 -11.30 -3.25
CA GLY A 23 15.38 -12.37 -2.58
C GLY A 23 14.65 -12.96 -1.38
N GLY A 24 14.96 -14.24 -1.13
CA GLY A 24 14.48 -14.99 0.01
C GLY A 24 14.79 -14.29 1.34
N HIS A 25 13.75 -14.17 2.17
CA HIS A 25 13.90 -13.83 3.57
C HIS A 25 14.33 -15.10 4.31
N ASP A 26 15.62 -15.23 4.64
CA ASP A 26 16.10 -16.31 5.49
C ASP A 26 15.60 -16.10 6.92
N ASP A 27 14.62 -16.94 7.32
CA ASP A 27 13.92 -16.97 8.60
C ASP A 27 14.82 -17.38 9.79
N ALA A 28 15.80 -16.55 10.13
CA ALA A 28 16.50 -16.63 11.41
C ALA A 28 16.17 -15.40 12.26
N GLU A 29 14.91 -15.26 12.66
CA GLU A 29 14.46 -14.19 13.55
C GLU A 29 15.08 -14.37 14.94
N GLU A 30 16.02 -13.49 15.31
CA GLU A 30 16.43 -13.28 16.71
C GLU A 30 15.19 -13.05 17.60
N PRO A 31 15.19 -13.48 18.87
CA PRO A 31 14.02 -13.34 19.74
C PRO A 31 13.60 -11.87 19.87
N VAL A 32 12.45 -11.54 19.28
CA VAL A 32 11.92 -10.17 19.26
C VAL A 32 11.47 -9.75 20.66
N ASN A 33 12.07 -8.68 21.18
CA ASN A 33 11.67 -8.09 22.44
C ASN A 33 10.54 -7.07 22.25
N CYS A 34 9.29 -7.54 22.31
CA CYS A 34 8.10 -6.70 22.21
C CYS A 34 8.02 -5.60 23.29
N ALA A 35 8.79 -5.69 24.39
CA ALA A 35 8.82 -4.65 25.41
C ALA A 35 9.58 -3.38 24.98
N LEU A 36 10.34 -3.44 23.89
CA LEU A 36 11.03 -2.29 23.30
C LEU A 36 10.19 -1.55 22.25
N GLU A 37 9.04 -2.10 21.86
CA GLU A 37 8.17 -1.47 20.87
C GLU A 37 7.30 -0.40 21.50
N THR A 38 7.32 0.79 20.90
CA THR A 38 6.53 1.96 21.33
C THR A 38 5.40 2.25 20.34
N ALA A 39 4.83 1.21 19.74
CA ALA A 39 3.74 1.31 18.79
C ALA A 39 2.36 1.16 19.46
N ASP A 40 1.34 1.72 18.83
CA ASP A 40 -0.04 1.44 19.21
C ASP A 40 -0.37 -0.04 18.98
N THR A 41 -1.18 -0.63 19.85
CA THR A 41 -1.77 -1.95 19.60
C THR A 41 -2.72 -1.88 18.41
N PHE A 42 -2.50 -2.75 17.42
CA PHE A 42 -3.43 -2.87 16.29
C PHE A 42 -4.81 -3.34 16.77
N VAL A 43 -5.84 -2.63 16.33
CA VAL A 43 -7.24 -3.02 16.45
C VAL A 43 -7.94 -2.64 15.15
N ALA A 44 -8.78 -3.53 14.60
CA ALA A 44 -9.59 -3.18 13.44
C ALA A 44 -10.49 -1.97 13.77
N GLY A 45 -10.48 -0.98 12.89
CA GLY A 45 -11.14 0.30 13.07
C GLY A 45 -10.31 1.36 13.80
N LEU A 46 -9.05 1.09 14.18
CA LEU A 46 -8.15 2.09 14.76
C LEU A 46 -7.99 3.27 13.80
N GLN A 47 -8.24 4.48 14.31
CA GLN A 47 -8.14 5.72 13.54
C GLN A 47 -6.91 6.50 13.97
N LYS A 48 -6.18 7.01 12.98
CA LYS A 48 -5.01 7.86 13.19
C LYS A 48 -5.01 8.98 12.16
N THR A 49 -4.55 10.14 12.60
CA THR A 49 -4.22 11.25 11.72
C THR A 49 -2.77 11.08 11.30
N GLY A 50 -2.54 11.07 9.99
CA GLY A 50 -1.22 11.04 9.39
C GLY A 50 -0.40 12.27 9.72
N VAL A 51 0.90 12.19 9.45
CA VAL A 51 1.84 13.27 9.71
C VAL A 51 1.38 14.56 9.01
N ASN A 52 1.53 15.69 9.70
CA ASN A 52 1.10 17.02 9.25
C ASN A 52 -0.43 17.19 9.05
N GLY A 53 -1.26 16.28 9.59
CA GLY A 53 -2.71 16.41 9.48
C GLY A 53 -3.26 16.19 8.07
N MET A 54 -2.47 15.56 7.20
CA MET A 54 -2.82 15.46 5.78
C MET A 54 -3.92 14.42 5.50
N LEU A 55 -3.97 13.38 6.33
CA LEU A 55 -4.81 12.22 6.15
C LEU A 55 -5.42 11.83 7.48
N ASP A 56 -6.71 11.57 7.51
CA ASP A 56 -7.29 10.73 8.55
C ASP A 56 -7.53 9.34 7.96
N PHE A 57 -6.93 8.32 8.56
CA PHE A 57 -7.06 6.96 8.08
C PHE A 57 -7.55 6.02 9.17
N ARG A 58 -8.18 4.94 8.74
CA ARG A 58 -8.68 3.85 9.58
C ARG A 58 -8.06 2.54 9.13
N LEU A 59 -7.42 1.85 10.06
CA LEU A 59 -6.91 0.50 9.80
C LEU A 59 -8.07 -0.48 9.80
N MET A 60 -8.21 -1.28 8.74
CA MET A 60 -9.32 -2.22 8.57
C MET A 60 -8.88 -3.67 8.81
N ALA A 61 -7.69 -4.04 8.32
CA ALA A 61 -7.14 -5.38 8.46
C ALA A 61 -5.61 -5.40 8.31
N ALA A 62 -5.00 -6.49 8.73
CA ALA A 62 -3.57 -6.78 8.65
C ALA A 62 -3.36 -8.25 8.30
N THR A 63 -2.38 -8.56 7.46
CA THR A 63 -1.95 -9.93 7.13
C THR A 63 -0.42 -10.01 7.18
N PRO A 64 0.16 -10.86 8.03
CA PRO A 64 -0.54 -11.68 9.03
C PRO A 64 -1.19 -10.81 10.11
N THR A 65 -2.18 -11.34 10.83
CA THR A 65 -2.77 -10.61 11.95
C THR A 65 -1.77 -10.55 13.11
N PRO A 66 -1.55 -9.39 13.74
CA PRO A 66 -0.74 -9.29 14.96
C PRO A 66 -1.16 -10.33 16.01
N PRO A 67 -0.21 -10.92 16.78
CA PRO A 67 1.18 -10.50 16.94
C PRO A 67 2.17 -11.13 15.95
N ALA A 68 1.69 -11.86 14.93
CA ALA A 68 2.59 -12.41 13.90
C ALA A 68 3.36 -11.26 13.21
N ARG A 69 4.64 -11.50 12.95
CA ARG A 69 5.60 -10.54 12.38
C ARG A 69 6.08 -11.01 11.00
N GLY A 70 6.85 -10.17 10.32
CA GLY A 70 7.31 -10.35 8.94
C GLY A 70 6.74 -9.30 8.00
N ASP A 71 6.69 -9.60 6.71
CA ASP A 71 6.06 -8.73 5.71
C ASP A 71 4.56 -8.61 5.98
N ASN A 72 4.14 -7.41 6.34
CA ASN A 72 2.74 -7.13 6.67
C ASN A 72 2.06 -6.43 5.51
N THR A 73 0.88 -6.92 5.16
CA THR A 73 -0.03 -6.28 4.24
C THR A 73 -1.22 -5.71 5.00
N TRP A 74 -1.54 -4.44 4.77
CA TRP A 74 -2.62 -3.73 5.46
C TRP A 74 -3.76 -3.37 4.51
N ILE A 75 -4.98 -3.34 5.05
CA ILE A 75 -6.13 -2.69 4.42
C ILE A 75 -6.42 -1.42 5.20
N VAL A 76 -6.39 -0.28 4.50
CA VAL A 76 -6.56 1.04 5.11
C VAL A 76 -7.66 1.81 4.39
N GLU A 77 -8.55 2.45 5.15
CA GLU A 77 -9.56 3.37 4.63
C GLU A 77 -9.12 4.82 4.89
N ILE A 78 -9.07 5.64 3.84
CA ILE A 78 -8.81 7.09 3.97
C ILE A 78 -10.12 7.81 4.20
N ARG A 79 -10.36 8.25 5.44
CA ARG A 79 -11.59 8.92 5.87
C ARG A 79 -11.64 10.39 5.50
N SER A 80 -10.49 11.05 5.41
CA SER A 80 -10.40 12.45 5.05
C SER A 80 -9.02 12.76 4.47
N LEU A 81 -9.01 13.57 3.41
CA LEU A 81 -7.85 14.27 2.90
C LEU A 81 -8.01 15.75 3.27
N THR A 82 -6.91 16.50 3.47
CA THR A 82 -6.99 17.97 3.70
C THR A 82 -7.73 18.72 2.60
N ASN A 83 -7.85 18.13 1.41
CA ASN A 83 -8.61 18.66 0.27
C ASN A 83 -10.11 18.26 0.28
N GLY A 84 -10.59 17.57 1.32
CA GLY A 84 -11.99 17.18 1.50
C GLY A 84 -12.43 15.94 0.71
N VAL A 85 -11.53 15.27 -0.01
CA VAL A 85 -11.86 14.03 -0.74
C VAL A 85 -11.77 12.83 0.20
N VAL A 86 -12.78 11.96 0.18
CA VAL A 86 -12.77 10.67 0.88
C VAL A 86 -12.51 9.58 -0.16
N GLY A 87 -11.48 8.77 0.06
CA GLY A 87 -11.05 7.72 -0.88
C GLY A 87 -11.69 6.36 -0.55
N ALA A 88 -11.81 5.50 -1.56
CA ALA A 88 -12.13 4.09 -1.33
C ALA A 88 -11.00 3.40 -0.54
N PRO A 89 -11.28 2.30 0.18
CA PRO A 89 -10.25 1.53 0.88
C PRO A 89 -9.13 1.10 -0.07
N ILE A 90 -7.89 1.24 0.39
CA ILE A 90 -6.69 0.84 -0.31
C ILE A 90 -6.30 -0.55 0.20
N ALA A 91 -6.22 -1.50 -0.72
CA ALA A 91 -5.71 -2.85 -0.47
C ALA A 91 -4.20 -2.91 -0.78
N ASN A 92 -3.51 -3.86 -0.14
CA ASN A 92 -2.08 -4.12 -0.37
C ASN A 92 -1.16 -2.96 0.00
N ALA A 93 -1.47 -2.22 1.07
CA ALA A 93 -0.51 -1.28 1.63
C ALA A 93 0.59 -2.06 2.38
N THR A 94 1.84 -1.81 2.04
CA THR A 94 3.04 -2.40 2.66
C THR A 94 3.88 -1.32 3.31
#